data_AF-A0A956BS74-F1
#
_entry.id   AF-A0A956BS74-F1
#
_cell.length_a   1.000
_cell.length_b   1.000
_cell.length_c   1.000
_cell.angle_alpha   90.00
_cell.angle_beta   90.00
_cell.angle_gamma   90.00
#
_symmetry.space_group_name_H-M   'P 1'
#
loop_
_entity.id
_entity.type
_entity.pdbx_description
1 polymer ?
#
loop_
_entity_poly.entity_id
_entity_poly.type
_entity_poly.pdbx_seq_one_letter_code
_entity_poly.pdbx_strand_id
1 'polypeptide(L)'
;VTRATIALEAGPMGTAGLDLDGIDSDGTAPADGSGCAHTDVVGTMGETGVDAQLVVLGGVIQLFGFGDINATLQQTINDGGLSVLVELDDLHSLDDDPRVTVRAFRGDGPVAIGTDGFAEPGQSFDVRSDTDVSVGSGAIERGVLRFGPLPSLTLPLRFAMTRGDVRLTEVQGRFTLREDGSATGMLGGVVPVEDIQALVVQAIADGGGTGDASLLPILERALRGVADTHLDAETMRCTGITAGIEVDAVEAFVLR
;
A
#
# COMPACT_ATOMS: atom_id res chain seq x y z
N VAL A 1 -3.20 -3.61 11.86
CA VAL A 1 -2.31 -2.46 11.50
C VAL A 1 -2.65 -1.29 12.40
N THR A 2 -1.67 -0.59 12.96
CA THR A 2 -1.87 0.56 13.88
C THR A 2 -1.46 1.88 13.25
N ARG A 3 -0.48 1.85 12.34
CA ARG A 3 -0.03 3.01 11.55
C ARG A 3 0.27 2.57 10.13
N ALA A 4 -0.09 3.40 9.17
CA ALA A 4 0.29 3.24 7.77
C ALA A 4 0.66 4.60 7.17
N THR A 5 1.74 4.66 6.41
CA THR A 5 2.23 5.89 5.77
C THR A 5 2.65 5.59 4.34
N ILE A 6 1.92 6.15 3.38
CA ILE A 6 2.22 6.01 1.96
C ILE A 6 3.37 6.95 1.61
N ALA A 7 4.36 6.44 0.88
CA ALA A 7 5.46 7.21 0.34
C ALA A 7 4.96 8.11 -0.81
N LEU A 8 4.61 9.36 -0.49
CA LEU A 8 4.20 10.38 -1.45
C LEU A 8 5.31 11.38 -1.77
N GLU A 9 6.42 11.34 -1.05
CA GLU A 9 7.61 12.15 -1.30
C GLU A 9 8.87 11.41 -0.83
N ALA A 10 9.99 11.68 -1.50
CA ALA A 10 11.27 11.07 -1.13
C ALA A 10 11.84 11.80 0.09
N GLY A 11 12.19 11.04 1.12
CA GLY A 11 12.82 11.56 2.32
C GLY A 11 14.34 11.71 2.17
N PRO A 12 14.99 12.44 3.08
CA PRO A 12 16.47 12.55 3.11
C PRO A 12 17.16 11.21 3.35
N MET A 13 16.44 10.22 3.89
CA MET A 13 16.94 8.87 4.16
C MET A 13 16.64 7.88 3.01
N GLY A 14 15.94 8.30 1.96
CA GLY A 14 15.42 7.44 0.89
C GLY A 14 13.90 7.41 0.85
N THR A 15 13.35 6.53 0.02
CA THR A 15 11.90 6.34 -0.19
C THR A 15 11.46 5.03 0.42
N ALA A 16 10.34 5.02 1.14
CA ALA A 16 9.76 3.76 1.60
C ALA A 16 9.17 2.99 0.42
N GLY A 17 9.50 1.71 0.32
CA GLY A 17 9.11 0.85 -0.80
C GLY A 17 9.86 -0.48 -0.75
N LEU A 18 9.59 -1.33 -1.73
CA LEU A 18 10.27 -2.60 -1.94
C LEU A 18 10.69 -2.70 -3.40
N ASP A 19 11.74 -3.46 -3.65
CA ASP A 19 12.04 -4.01 -4.97
C ASP A 19 11.02 -5.13 -5.25
N LEU A 20 10.16 -4.91 -6.24
CA LEU A 20 9.03 -5.78 -6.58
C LEU A 20 9.35 -6.72 -7.74
N ASP A 21 10.27 -6.36 -8.63
CA ASP A 21 10.60 -7.12 -9.84
C ASP A 21 12.03 -7.69 -9.87
N GLY A 22 12.88 -7.32 -8.91
CA GLY A 22 14.27 -7.75 -8.77
C GLY A 22 15.23 -7.00 -9.69
N ILE A 23 14.82 -5.88 -10.29
CA ILE A 23 15.58 -5.11 -11.27
C ILE A 23 15.97 -3.76 -10.65
N ASP A 24 17.17 -3.29 -10.96
CA ASP A 24 17.63 -1.94 -10.65
C ASP A 24 17.66 -1.15 -11.96
N SER A 25 16.53 -0.52 -12.27
CA SER A 25 16.25 0.20 -13.50
C SER A 25 16.74 1.65 -13.44
N ASP A 26 17.45 2.06 -14.49
CA ASP A 26 17.90 3.44 -14.68
C ASP A 26 16.93 4.29 -15.52
N GLY A 27 15.75 3.75 -15.85
CA GLY A 27 14.77 4.39 -16.73
C GLY A 27 15.01 4.15 -18.22
N THR A 28 15.95 3.26 -18.59
CA THR A 28 16.06 2.79 -19.96
C THR A 28 14.97 1.76 -20.27
N ALA A 29 14.22 1.99 -21.35
CA ALA A 29 13.21 1.04 -21.79
C ALA A 29 13.88 -0.29 -22.19
N PRO A 30 13.27 -1.45 -21.86
CA PRO A 30 13.73 -2.74 -22.37
C PRO A 30 13.87 -2.73 -23.90
N ALA A 31 14.93 -3.36 -24.40
CA ALA A 31 15.27 -3.33 -25.83
C ALA A 31 14.19 -3.96 -26.74
N ASP A 32 13.34 -4.82 -26.19
CA ASP A 32 12.19 -5.44 -26.84
C ASP A 32 10.89 -4.61 -26.71
N GLY A 33 10.94 -3.48 -26.00
CA GLY A 33 9.80 -2.58 -25.79
C GLY A 33 8.70 -3.16 -24.91
N SER A 34 8.97 -4.23 -24.15
CA SER A 34 7.96 -4.95 -23.37
C SER A 34 7.77 -4.42 -21.94
N GLY A 35 8.39 -3.30 -21.57
CA GLY A 35 8.35 -2.79 -20.20
C GLY A 35 8.06 -1.31 -20.11
N CYS A 36 7.75 -0.91 -18.88
CA CYS A 36 7.48 0.45 -18.49
C CYS A 36 8.77 1.08 -17.97
N ALA A 37 9.32 2.02 -18.73
CA ALA A 37 10.64 2.57 -18.43
C ALA A 37 10.55 3.61 -17.31
N HIS A 38 11.05 3.27 -16.13
CA HIS A 38 11.15 4.17 -14.99
C HIS A 38 12.47 3.99 -14.24
N THR A 39 12.93 5.04 -13.58
CA THR A 39 14.12 5.00 -12.74
C THR A 39 13.70 4.60 -11.34
N ASP A 40 14.31 3.55 -10.81
CA ASP A 40 14.01 3.08 -9.47
C ASP A 40 14.59 4.05 -8.44
N VAL A 41 14.02 4.01 -7.24
CA VAL A 41 14.46 4.87 -6.16
C VAL A 41 15.39 4.13 -5.20
N VAL A 42 16.10 4.90 -4.39
CA VAL A 42 16.88 4.35 -3.29
C VAL A 42 15.96 4.23 -2.07
N GLY A 43 15.94 3.03 -1.50
CA GLY A 43 15.15 2.73 -0.31
C GLY A 43 15.66 3.39 0.96
N THR A 44 14.84 3.40 2.01
CA THR A 44 15.19 3.99 3.32
C THR A 44 16.35 3.29 4.04
N MET A 45 16.73 2.09 3.59
CA MET A 45 17.88 1.32 4.11
C MET A 45 19.08 1.36 3.17
N GLY A 46 19.02 2.19 2.10
CA GLY A 46 20.07 2.34 1.10
C GLY A 46 20.08 1.24 0.03
N GLU A 47 19.05 0.40 -0.03
CA GLU A 47 18.86 -0.55 -1.13
C GLU A 47 18.58 0.19 -2.45
N THR A 48 19.03 -0.37 -3.56
CA THR A 48 18.69 0.08 -4.91
C THR A 48 17.56 -0.77 -5.50
N GLY A 49 17.02 -0.39 -6.64
CA GLY A 49 15.91 -1.11 -7.28
C GLY A 49 14.56 -0.99 -6.55
N VAL A 50 14.33 0.05 -5.75
CA VAL A 50 13.03 0.19 -5.06
C VAL A 50 11.97 0.74 -6.01
N ASP A 51 10.88 -0.02 -6.16
CA ASP A 51 9.66 0.34 -6.86
C ASP A 51 8.73 1.15 -5.93
N ALA A 52 8.72 2.47 -6.11
CA ALA A 52 7.86 3.36 -5.32
C ALA A 52 7.44 4.61 -6.11
N GLN A 53 7.07 4.43 -7.37
CA GLN A 53 6.89 5.52 -8.32
C GLN A 53 5.73 6.49 -7.97
N LEU A 54 4.79 6.07 -7.12
CA LEU A 54 3.77 6.94 -6.51
C LEU A 54 4.38 8.15 -5.78
N VAL A 55 5.63 8.05 -5.31
CA VAL A 55 6.38 9.14 -4.66
C VAL A 55 6.52 10.40 -5.52
N VAL A 56 6.45 10.25 -6.85
CA VAL A 56 6.55 11.38 -7.78
C VAL A 56 5.25 12.19 -7.82
N LEU A 57 4.13 11.62 -7.37
CA LEU A 57 2.80 12.23 -7.47
C LEU A 57 2.38 13.03 -6.24
N GLY A 58 3.16 13.08 -5.16
CA GLY A 58 2.74 13.74 -3.91
C GLY A 58 2.25 15.17 -4.10
N GLY A 59 2.99 15.99 -4.86
CA GLY A 59 2.59 17.37 -5.15
C GLY A 59 1.36 17.47 -6.06
N VAL A 60 1.18 16.53 -6.99
CA VAL A 60 0.04 16.53 -7.92
C VAL A 60 -1.24 16.13 -7.22
N ILE A 61 -1.21 15.11 -6.35
CA ILE A 61 -2.40 14.64 -5.64
C ILE A 61 -2.97 15.72 -4.72
N GLN A 62 -2.11 16.53 -4.10
CA GLN A 62 -2.55 17.68 -3.29
C GLN A 62 -3.38 18.71 -4.08
N LEU A 63 -3.13 18.88 -5.39
CA LEU A 63 -3.89 19.82 -6.24
C LEU A 63 -5.36 19.44 -6.40
N PHE A 64 -5.71 18.17 -6.21
CA PHE A 64 -7.08 17.67 -6.33
C PHE A 64 -7.87 17.76 -5.01
N GLY A 65 -7.28 18.38 -3.98
CA GLY A 65 -7.97 18.61 -2.71
C GLY A 65 -8.04 17.37 -1.83
N PHE A 66 -7.23 16.35 -2.09
CA PHE A 66 -7.11 15.16 -1.23
C PHE A 66 -6.45 15.44 0.12
N GLY A 67 -5.92 16.65 0.32
CA GLY A 67 -5.29 17.05 1.57
C GLY A 67 -4.11 16.14 1.92
N ASP A 68 -3.91 15.91 3.22
CA ASP A 68 -2.92 14.98 3.73
C ASP A 68 -3.49 13.55 3.72
N ILE A 69 -3.14 12.77 2.70
CA ILE A 69 -3.59 11.37 2.55
C ILE A 69 -3.16 10.52 3.74
N ASN A 70 -1.98 10.75 4.30
CA ASN A 70 -1.47 9.95 5.41
C ASN A 70 -2.25 10.25 6.69
N ALA A 71 -2.59 11.51 6.94
CA ALA A 71 -3.51 11.87 8.02
C ALA A 71 -4.90 11.24 7.83
N THR A 72 -5.44 11.26 6.62
CA THR A 72 -6.72 10.62 6.26
C THR A 72 -6.67 9.10 6.49
N LEU A 73 -5.59 8.45 6.07
CA LEU A 73 -5.39 7.00 6.23
C LEU A 73 -5.32 6.65 7.71
N GLN A 74 -4.53 7.39 8.49
CA GLN A 74 -4.42 7.20 9.93
C GLN A 74 -5.77 7.42 10.64
N GLN A 75 -6.53 8.45 10.26
CA GLN A 75 -7.87 8.66 10.80
C GLN A 75 -8.79 7.48 10.46
N THR A 76 -8.71 6.95 9.24
CA THR A 76 -9.53 5.81 8.82
C THR A 76 -9.19 4.55 9.61
N ILE A 77 -7.92 4.33 9.95
CA ILE A 77 -7.48 3.26 10.88
C ILE A 77 -8.07 3.51 12.27
N ASN A 78 -7.90 4.72 12.80
CA ASN A 78 -8.31 5.06 14.17
C ASN A 78 -9.83 4.99 14.36
N ASP A 79 -10.62 5.34 13.34
CA ASP A 79 -12.07 5.26 13.33
C ASP A 79 -12.59 3.81 13.09
N GLY A 80 -11.69 2.83 12.92
CA GLY A 80 -12.03 1.43 12.58
C GLY A 80 -12.55 1.25 11.15
N GLY A 81 -12.43 2.27 10.30
CA GLY A 81 -12.79 2.20 8.89
C GLY A 81 -11.80 1.40 8.05
N LEU A 82 -10.57 1.23 8.54
CA LEU A 82 -9.51 0.41 7.95
C LEU A 82 -8.88 -0.50 9.01
N SER A 83 -9.47 -1.69 9.17
CA SER A 83 -8.91 -2.76 10.02
C SER A 83 -8.29 -3.83 9.12
N VAL A 84 -7.00 -3.67 8.77
CA VAL A 84 -6.26 -4.72 8.05
C VAL A 84 -5.63 -5.68 9.04
N LEU A 85 -5.97 -6.96 8.89
CA LEU A 85 -5.41 -8.08 9.63
C LEU A 85 -4.49 -8.87 8.69
N VAL A 86 -3.30 -9.19 9.19
CA VAL A 86 -2.35 -10.08 8.53
C VAL A 86 -2.14 -11.27 9.45
N GLU A 87 -2.52 -12.43 8.97
CA GLU A 87 -2.41 -13.70 9.69
C GLU A 87 -1.27 -14.53 9.09
N LEU A 88 -0.46 -15.11 9.98
CA LEU A 88 0.58 -16.07 9.64
C LEU A 88 0.09 -17.48 10.01
N ASP A 89 -0.25 -18.24 8.99
CA ASP A 89 -0.62 -19.65 9.11
C ASP A 89 0.64 -20.53 8.99
N ASP A 90 0.59 -21.72 9.59
CA ASP A 90 1.69 -22.70 9.64
C ASP A 90 3.00 -22.15 10.25
N LEU A 91 2.90 -21.22 11.20
CA LEU A 91 4.05 -20.60 11.87
C LEU A 91 4.67 -21.56 12.91
N HIS A 92 5.96 -21.87 12.75
CA HIS A 92 6.75 -22.70 13.67
C HIS A 92 7.74 -21.88 14.50
N SER A 93 8.21 -20.73 13.99
CA SER A 93 9.22 -19.88 14.63
C SER A 93 9.09 -18.43 14.18
N LEU A 94 9.21 -17.48 15.11
CA LEU A 94 9.26 -16.05 14.81
C LEU A 94 10.66 -15.55 14.43
N ASP A 95 11.69 -16.40 14.55
CA ASP A 95 13.08 -16.04 14.21
C ASP A 95 13.53 -16.61 12.86
N ASP A 96 13.25 -17.89 12.60
CA ASP A 96 13.63 -18.58 11.36
C ASP A 96 12.56 -19.62 11.00
N ASP A 97 11.80 -19.33 9.95
CA ASP A 97 10.78 -20.23 9.39
C ASP A 97 10.84 -20.18 7.86
N PRO A 98 11.25 -21.28 7.20
CA PRO A 98 11.45 -21.28 5.74
C PRO A 98 10.15 -21.20 4.95
N ARG A 99 8.98 -21.38 5.58
CA ARG A 99 7.70 -21.28 4.91
C ARG A 99 6.58 -20.94 5.88
N VAL A 100 5.97 -19.78 5.65
CA VAL A 100 4.72 -19.38 6.28
C VAL A 100 3.68 -19.06 5.22
N THR A 101 2.41 -19.29 5.53
CA THR A 101 1.30 -18.83 4.70
C THR A 101 0.84 -17.49 5.24
N VAL A 102 0.79 -16.47 4.39
CA VAL A 102 0.36 -15.12 4.77
C VAL A 102 -1.03 -14.87 4.23
N ARG A 103 -1.95 -14.43 5.10
CA ARG A 103 -3.32 -14.08 4.74
C ARG A 103 -3.60 -12.66 5.16
N ALA A 104 -4.05 -11.82 4.22
CA ALA A 104 -4.45 -10.46 4.49
C ALA A 104 -5.95 -10.29 4.20
N PHE A 105 -6.66 -9.67 5.13
CA PHE A 105 -8.10 -9.42 5.02
C PHE A 105 -8.53 -8.27 5.91
N ARG A 106 -9.75 -7.77 5.69
CA ARG A 106 -10.36 -6.76 6.55
C ARG A 106 -11.06 -7.41 7.75
N GLY A 107 -10.80 -6.87 8.92
CA GLY A 107 -11.55 -7.16 10.14
C GLY A 107 -12.85 -6.36 10.23
N ASP A 108 -13.79 -6.85 11.04
CA ASP A 108 -14.99 -6.15 11.46
C ASP A 108 -14.93 -5.86 12.97
N GLY A 109 -15.57 -4.76 13.38
CA GLY A 109 -15.59 -4.29 14.76
C GLY A 109 -14.81 -2.98 15.00
N PRO A 110 -15.08 -2.30 16.13
CA PRO A 110 -14.42 -1.05 16.48
C PRO A 110 -12.96 -1.29 16.87
N VAL A 111 -12.10 -0.31 16.57
CA VAL A 111 -10.70 -0.29 17.01
C VAL A 111 -10.62 0.56 18.27
N ALA A 112 -10.20 -0.03 19.39
CA ALA A 112 -9.86 0.69 20.61
C ALA A 112 -8.52 1.41 20.42
N ILE A 113 -8.51 2.70 20.74
CA ILE A 113 -7.34 3.59 20.61
C ILE A 113 -6.79 3.91 21.99
N GLY A 114 -5.48 3.75 22.13
CA GLY A 114 -4.72 4.03 23.33
C GLY A 114 -4.55 5.52 23.59
N THR A 115 -3.95 5.85 24.74
CA THR A 115 -3.65 7.26 25.09
C THR A 115 -2.57 7.90 24.21
N ASP A 116 -1.84 7.08 23.45
CA ASP A 116 -0.83 7.48 22.47
C ASP A 116 -1.41 7.74 21.08
N GLY A 117 -2.71 7.47 20.86
CA GLY A 117 -3.40 7.70 19.60
C GLY A 117 -3.30 6.55 18.60
N PHE A 118 -2.79 5.38 19.01
CA PHE A 118 -2.68 4.18 18.17
C PHE A 118 -3.60 3.06 18.65
N ALA A 119 -3.87 2.08 17.78
CA ALA A 119 -4.68 0.92 18.16
C ALA A 119 -3.98 0.09 19.26
N GLU A 120 -4.73 -0.24 20.32
CA GLU A 120 -4.24 -1.07 21.42
C GLU A 120 -3.97 -2.51 20.96
N PRO A 121 -2.92 -3.18 21.47
CA PRO A 121 -2.66 -4.59 21.20
C PRO A 121 -3.71 -5.53 21.82
N GLY A 122 -3.81 -6.74 21.29
CA GLY A 122 -4.60 -7.83 21.86
C GLY A 122 -6.11 -7.73 21.62
N GLN A 123 -6.53 -6.88 20.68
CA GLN A 123 -7.93 -6.75 20.30
C GLN A 123 -8.40 -7.93 19.45
N SER A 124 -9.67 -8.30 19.58
CA SER A 124 -10.30 -9.36 18.78
C SER A 124 -11.17 -8.77 17.68
N PHE A 125 -11.10 -9.34 16.48
CA PHE A 125 -11.87 -8.92 15.32
C PHE A 125 -12.51 -10.13 14.64
N ASP A 126 -13.73 -9.94 14.12
CA ASP A 126 -14.33 -10.88 13.17
C ASP A 126 -13.74 -10.64 11.77
N VAL A 127 -13.77 -11.66 10.90
CA VAL A 127 -13.45 -11.45 9.48
C VAL A 127 -14.65 -10.79 8.82
N ARG A 128 -14.42 -9.65 8.16
CA ARG A 128 -15.49 -8.90 7.49
C ARG A 128 -16.02 -9.70 6.30
N SER A 129 -17.34 -9.88 6.21
CA SER A 129 -17.96 -10.84 5.25
C SER A 129 -17.82 -10.47 3.77
N ASP A 130 -17.59 -9.19 3.47
CA ASP A 130 -17.38 -8.63 2.13
C ASP A 130 -15.90 -8.35 1.84
N THR A 131 -14.97 -8.94 2.61
CA THR A 131 -13.54 -8.89 2.28
C THR A 131 -13.14 -10.05 1.39
N ASP A 132 -12.36 -9.76 0.35
CA ASP A 132 -11.55 -10.79 -0.29
C ASP A 132 -10.39 -11.13 0.64
N VAL A 133 -10.15 -12.43 0.85
CA VAL A 133 -8.99 -12.92 1.60
C VAL A 133 -7.85 -13.09 0.61
N SER A 134 -6.83 -12.27 0.74
CA SER A 134 -5.61 -12.35 -0.04
C SER A 134 -4.67 -13.35 0.59
N VAL A 135 -4.18 -14.32 -0.18
CA VAL A 135 -3.29 -15.37 0.33
C VAL A 135 -2.01 -15.39 -0.49
N GLY A 136 -0.88 -15.55 0.18
CA GLY A 136 0.42 -15.78 -0.44
C GLY A 136 1.34 -16.56 0.48
N SER A 137 2.58 -16.71 0.05
CA SER A 137 3.62 -17.40 0.81
C SER A 137 4.69 -16.42 1.26
N GLY A 138 5.35 -16.76 2.35
CA GLY A 138 6.49 -16.03 2.86
C GLY A 138 7.48 -16.93 3.59
N ALA A 139 8.52 -16.31 4.10
CA ALA A 139 9.52 -16.91 4.97
C ALA A 139 9.96 -15.88 6.01
N ILE A 140 10.42 -16.36 7.15
CA ILE A 140 11.00 -15.56 8.22
C ILE A 140 12.47 -15.91 8.30
N GLU A 141 13.34 -14.90 8.19
CA GLU A 141 14.78 -15.05 8.36
C GLU A 141 15.31 -14.03 9.34
N ARG A 142 15.89 -14.48 10.46
CA ARG A 142 16.45 -13.63 11.52
C ARG A 142 15.43 -12.58 12.01
N GLY A 143 14.21 -13.02 12.27
CA GLY A 143 13.10 -12.17 12.74
C GLY A 143 12.49 -11.28 11.66
N VAL A 144 12.89 -11.40 10.40
CA VAL A 144 12.35 -10.61 9.29
C VAL A 144 11.47 -11.49 8.42
N LEU A 145 10.16 -11.23 8.45
CA LEU A 145 9.18 -11.80 7.55
C LEU A 145 9.28 -11.12 6.17
N ARG A 146 9.42 -11.93 5.13
CA ARG A 146 9.24 -11.54 3.73
C ARG A 146 8.13 -12.36 3.11
N PHE A 147 7.21 -11.73 2.40
CA PHE A 147 6.11 -12.43 1.75
C PHE A 147 5.67 -11.76 0.46
N GLY A 148 4.92 -12.51 -0.33
CA GLY A 148 4.22 -12.03 -1.51
C GLY A 148 4.54 -12.82 -2.77
N PRO A 149 3.94 -12.42 -3.90
CA PRO A 149 2.89 -11.40 -3.98
C PRO A 149 1.55 -11.90 -3.44
N LEU A 150 0.85 -11.08 -2.65
CA LEU A 150 -0.58 -11.26 -2.39
C LEU A 150 -1.36 -10.66 -3.58
N PRO A 151 -2.44 -11.31 -4.06
CA PRO A 151 -3.19 -10.82 -5.23
C PRO A 151 -3.65 -9.36 -5.10
N SER A 152 -4.26 -9.00 -3.97
CA SER A 152 -4.72 -7.63 -3.71
C SER A 152 -4.97 -7.35 -2.23
N LEU A 153 -4.91 -6.06 -1.86
CA LEU A 153 -5.36 -5.52 -0.58
C LEU A 153 -6.17 -4.26 -0.86
N THR A 154 -7.43 -4.25 -0.45
CA THR A 154 -8.32 -3.10 -0.66
C THR A 154 -8.24 -2.13 0.51
N LEU A 155 -7.79 -0.91 0.24
CA LEU A 155 -7.67 0.20 1.17
C LEU A 155 -8.90 1.12 1.04
N PRO A 156 -9.89 1.04 1.94
CA PRO A 156 -10.92 2.06 2.05
C PRO A 156 -10.28 3.39 2.45
N LEU A 157 -10.43 4.40 1.59
CA LEU A 157 -9.99 5.76 1.83
C LEU A 157 -11.20 6.69 1.96
N ARG A 158 -11.08 7.68 2.85
CA ARG A 158 -12.12 8.68 3.07
C ARG A 158 -11.57 10.09 2.96
N PHE A 159 -12.02 10.81 1.94
CA PHE A 159 -11.64 12.19 1.71
C PHE A 159 -12.84 13.10 1.87
N ALA A 160 -12.89 13.86 2.96
CA ALA A 160 -14.05 14.66 3.34
C ALA A 160 -15.36 13.83 3.34
N MET A 161 -16.26 14.08 2.39
CA MET A 161 -17.52 13.35 2.23
C MET A 161 -17.41 12.10 1.34
N THR A 162 -16.31 11.96 0.61
CA THR A 162 -16.09 10.88 -0.34
C THR A 162 -15.50 9.66 0.32
N ARG A 163 -16.01 8.50 -0.09
CA ARG A 163 -15.46 7.19 0.25
C ARG A 163 -15.11 6.49 -1.05
N GLY A 164 -13.95 5.87 -1.11
CA GLY A 164 -13.56 5.05 -2.23
C GLY A 164 -12.60 3.96 -1.79
N ASP A 165 -12.57 2.90 -2.56
CA ASP A 165 -11.69 1.77 -2.33
C ASP A 165 -10.55 1.86 -3.36
N VAL A 166 -9.31 1.88 -2.88
CA VAL A 166 -8.11 1.78 -3.72
C VAL A 166 -7.51 0.41 -3.51
N ARG A 167 -7.29 -0.33 -4.58
CA ARG A 167 -6.63 -1.64 -4.50
C ARG A 167 -5.12 -1.45 -4.62
N LEU A 168 -4.39 -2.10 -3.72
CA LEU A 168 -2.98 -2.39 -3.88
C LEU A 168 -2.87 -3.84 -4.36
N THR A 169 -2.42 -4.07 -5.58
CA THR A 169 -2.24 -5.41 -6.17
C THR A 169 -0.80 -5.88 -6.07
N GLU A 170 -0.58 -7.19 -6.23
CA GLU A 170 0.76 -7.80 -6.24
C GLU A 170 1.57 -7.45 -4.97
N VAL A 171 0.89 -7.46 -3.82
CA VAL A 171 1.42 -6.92 -2.57
C VAL A 171 2.55 -7.79 -2.05
N GLN A 172 3.72 -7.19 -1.88
CA GLN A 172 4.85 -7.79 -1.20
C GLN A 172 5.08 -7.10 0.15
N GLY A 173 5.66 -7.81 1.11
CA GLY A 173 5.89 -7.27 2.45
C GLY A 173 7.24 -7.65 3.02
N ARG A 174 7.81 -6.74 3.81
CA ARG A 174 9.03 -6.94 4.59
C ARG A 174 8.83 -6.38 6.00
N PHE A 175 8.73 -7.24 7.00
CA PHE A 175 8.44 -6.86 8.38
C PHE A 175 9.45 -7.44 9.36
N THR A 176 9.92 -6.61 10.28
CA THR A 176 10.62 -7.09 11.48
C THR A 176 9.55 -7.46 12.52
N LEU A 177 9.50 -8.74 12.89
CA LEU A 177 8.60 -9.26 13.91
C LEU A 177 9.27 -9.13 15.29
N ARG A 178 8.48 -8.79 16.30
CA ARG A 178 8.94 -8.70 17.70
C ARG A 178 8.27 -9.76 18.55
N GLU A 179 8.91 -10.13 19.66
CA GLU A 179 8.40 -11.15 20.59
C GLU A 179 7.07 -10.76 21.25
N ASP A 180 6.77 -9.46 21.32
CA ASP A 180 5.50 -8.93 21.85
C ASP A 180 4.35 -8.95 20.83
N GLY A 181 4.57 -9.58 19.66
CA GLY A 181 3.59 -9.66 18.57
C GLY A 181 3.46 -8.37 17.75
N SER A 182 4.23 -7.33 18.07
CA SER A 182 4.30 -6.13 17.23
C SER A 182 5.20 -6.37 16.01
N ALA A 183 4.94 -5.61 14.94
CA ALA A 183 5.74 -5.65 13.73
C ALA A 183 5.90 -4.23 13.15
N THR A 184 7.08 -3.97 12.59
CA THR A 184 7.35 -2.74 11.82
C THR A 184 7.96 -3.13 10.49
N GLY A 185 7.50 -2.53 9.41
CA GLY A 185 7.96 -2.90 8.09
C GLY A 185 7.41 -2.05 6.98
N MET A 186 7.48 -2.60 5.78
CA MET A 186 6.96 -1.99 4.57
C MET A 186 6.14 -2.98 3.77
N LEU A 187 5.10 -2.45 3.14
CA LEU A 187 4.41 -3.07 2.03
C LEU A 187 4.84 -2.37 0.74
N GLY A 188 5.00 -3.15 -0.32
CA GLY A 188 5.11 -2.67 -1.68
C GLY A 188 4.02 -3.31 -2.53
N GLY A 189 3.58 -2.63 -3.57
CA GLY A 189 2.63 -3.19 -4.52
C GLY A 189 2.27 -2.19 -5.60
N VAL A 190 1.25 -2.52 -6.39
CA VAL A 190 0.83 -1.73 -7.55
C VAL A 190 -0.54 -1.12 -7.31
N VAL A 191 -0.67 0.18 -7.53
CA VAL A 191 -1.95 0.88 -7.55
C VAL A 191 -2.39 1.05 -9.00
N PRO A 192 -3.53 0.48 -9.42
CA PRO A 192 -4.06 0.70 -10.75
C PRO A 192 -4.36 2.18 -11.00
N VAL A 193 -3.96 2.71 -12.14
CA VAL A 193 -4.26 4.10 -12.55
C VAL A 193 -5.77 4.38 -12.53
N GLU A 194 -6.56 3.38 -12.93
CA GLU A 194 -8.02 3.45 -12.94
C GLU A 194 -8.62 3.68 -11.54
N ASP A 195 -8.05 3.07 -10.49
CA ASP A 195 -8.55 3.20 -9.11
C ASP A 195 -8.36 4.63 -8.61
N ILE A 196 -7.21 5.25 -8.90
CA ILE A 196 -6.95 6.66 -8.57
C ILE A 196 -7.92 7.57 -9.34
N GLN A 197 -8.10 7.34 -10.64
CA GLN A 197 -9.02 8.13 -11.46
C GLN A 197 -10.46 8.03 -10.97
N ALA A 198 -10.94 6.82 -10.65
CA ALA A 198 -12.27 6.58 -10.12
C ALA A 198 -12.49 7.33 -8.80
N LEU A 199 -11.50 7.28 -7.90
CA LEU A 199 -11.53 8.01 -6.63
C LEU A 199 -11.64 9.53 -6.84
N VAL A 200 -10.87 10.10 -7.78
CA VAL A 200 -10.94 11.55 -8.09
C VAL A 200 -12.27 11.95 -8.70
N VAL A 201 -12.77 11.17 -9.67
CA VAL A 201 -14.08 11.43 -10.28
C VAL A 201 -15.18 11.40 -9.22
N GLN A 202 -15.13 10.44 -8.30
CA GLN A 202 -16.07 10.35 -7.19
C GLN A 202 -15.94 11.55 -6.24
N ALA A 203 -14.71 11.96 -5.91
CA ALA A 203 -14.46 13.12 -5.04
C ALA A 203 -15.03 14.43 -5.58
N ILE A 204 -14.95 14.63 -6.90
CA ILE A 204 -15.55 15.78 -7.60
C ILE A 204 -17.08 15.66 -7.56
N ALA A 205 -17.64 14.49 -7.84
CA ALA A 205 -19.08 14.26 -7.88
C ALA A 205 -19.76 14.49 -6.51
N ASP A 206 -19.09 14.08 -5.43
CA ASP A 206 -19.58 14.28 -4.05
C ASP A 206 -19.41 15.73 -3.56
N GLY A 207 -18.75 16.60 -4.34
CA GLY A 207 -18.40 17.96 -3.92
C GLY A 207 -17.37 18.00 -2.78
N GLY A 208 -16.63 16.90 -2.58
CA GLY A 208 -15.63 16.73 -1.52
C GLY A 208 -14.25 17.28 -1.86
N GLY A 209 -13.96 17.50 -3.15
CA GLY A 209 -12.70 18.09 -3.61
C GLY A 209 -12.83 19.59 -3.96
N THR A 210 -11.70 20.31 -3.92
CA THR A 210 -11.53 21.59 -4.62
C THR A 210 -11.26 21.41 -6.12
N GLY A 211 -11.23 20.16 -6.59
CA GLY A 211 -10.90 19.78 -7.94
C GLY A 211 -11.95 20.27 -8.93
N ASP A 212 -11.58 21.27 -9.73
CA ASP A 212 -12.30 21.61 -10.94
C ASP A 212 -12.20 20.41 -11.91
N ALA A 213 -13.34 19.94 -12.43
CA ALA A 213 -13.39 18.88 -13.44
C ALA A 213 -12.51 19.20 -14.67
N SER A 214 -12.20 20.48 -14.91
CA SER A 214 -11.24 20.93 -15.91
C SER A 214 -9.81 20.40 -15.71
N LEU A 215 -9.46 19.93 -14.51
CA LEU A 215 -8.13 19.39 -14.15
C LEU A 215 -7.99 17.89 -14.42
N LEU A 216 -9.10 17.17 -14.69
CA LEU A 216 -9.06 15.72 -14.97
C LEU A 216 -8.10 15.33 -16.11
N PRO A 217 -8.00 16.07 -17.23
CA PRO A 217 -7.02 15.77 -18.28
C PRO A 217 -5.56 15.93 -17.82
N ILE A 218 -5.30 16.85 -16.89
CA ILE A 218 -3.97 17.05 -16.31
C ILE A 218 -3.62 15.86 -15.41
N LEU A 219 -4.58 15.41 -14.59
CA LEU A 219 -4.42 14.21 -13.77
C LEU A 219 -4.13 12.98 -14.63
N GLU A 220 -4.95 12.73 -15.64
CA GLU A 220 -4.79 11.57 -16.54
C GLU A 220 -3.39 11.58 -17.17
N ARG A 221 -2.91 12.74 -17.61
CA ARG A 221 -1.57 12.88 -18.18
C ARG A 221 -0.46 12.67 -17.14
N ALA A 222 -0.64 13.16 -15.92
CA ALA A 222 0.30 12.98 -14.82
C ALA A 222 0.39 11.51 -14.40
N LEU A 223 -0.75 10.86 -14.14
CA LEU A 223 -0.81 9.43 -13.79
C LEU A 223 -0.18 8.55 -14.86
N ARG A 224 -0.49 8.80 -16.13
CA ARG A 224 0.14 8.07 -17.24
C ARG A 224 1.64 8.31 -17.38
N GLY A 225 2.12 9.49 -17.02
CA GLY A 225 3.54 9.81 -17.06
C GLY A 225 4.34 9.21 -15.91
N VAL A 226 3.65 8.73 -14.88
CA VAL A 226 4.23 8.12 -13.69
C VAL A 226 4.01 6.61 -13.65
N ALA A 227 3.00 6.08 -14.35
CA ALA A 227 2.75 4.65 -14.43
C ALA A 227 3.97 3.88 -14.97
N ASP A 228 4.44 2.92 -14.17
CA ASP A 228 5.72 2.24 -14.28
C ASP A 228 5.60 0.73 -14.35
N THR A 229 4.38 0.20 -14.33
CA THR A 229 4.16 -1.23 -14.52
C THR A 229 2.86 -1.50 -15.26
N HIS A 230 2.61 -2.79 -15.54
CA HIS A 230 1.46 -3.32 -16.26
C HIS A 230 1.28 -2.65 -17.63
N LEU A 231 2.21 -2.95 -18.54
CA LEU A 231 2.15 -2.49 -19.93
C LEU A 231 0.97 -3.14 -20.66
N ASP A 232 -0.01 -2.32 -21.03
CA ASP A 232 -1.13 -2.74 -21.86
C ASP A 232 -0.65 -2.96 -23.30
N ALA A 233 -0.80 -4.20 -23.80
CA ALA A 233 -0.25 -4.60 -25.10
C ALA A 233 -0.99 -3.98 -26.30
N GLU A 234 -2.22 -3.48 -26.12
CA GLU A 234 -2.99 -2.87 -27.20
C GLU A 234 -2.66 -1.39 -27.38
N THR A 235 -2.54 -0.68 -26.26
CA THR A 235 -2.33 0.76 -26.20
C THR A 235 -0.87 1.15 -26.02
N MET A 236 -0.01 0.19 -25.65
CA MET A 236 1.38 0.38 -25.26
C MET A 236 1.52 1.42 -24.14
N ARG A 237 0.61 1.36 -23.15
CA ARG A 237 0.58 2.26 -21.99
C ARG A 237 0.71 1.48 -20.70
N CYS A 238 1.48 2.02 -19.78
CA CYS A 238 1.58 1.53 -18.41
C CYS A 238 0.31 1.91 -17.66
N THR A 239 -0.22 0.97 -16.88
CA THR A 239 -1.52 1.08 -16.21
C THR A 239 -1.46 0.86 -14.70
N GLY A 240 -0.30 0.46 -14.18
CA GLY A 240 -0.01 0.37 -12.76
C GLY A 240 1.03 1.41 -12.32
N ILE A 241 0.89 1.87 -11.08
CA ILE A 241 1.87 2.73 -10.40
C ILE A 241 2.36 1.98 -9.16
N THR A 242 3.67 1.73 -9.05
CA THR A 242 4.24 1.10 -7.85
C THR A 242 4.18 2.04 -6.65
N ALA A 243 3.92 1.49 -5.47
CA ALA A 243 3.73 2.25 -4.25
C ALA A 243 4.34 1.52 -3.05
N GLY A 244 5.02 2.29 -2.20
CA GLY A 244 5.51 1.84 -0.90
C GLY A 244 4.69 2.41 0.25
N ILE A 245 4.47 1.57 1.27
CA ILE A 245 3.74 1.93 2.49
C ILE A 245 4.53 1.47 3.70
N GLU A 246 4.94 2.38 4.57
CA GLU A 246 5.45 2.03 5.90
C GLU A 246 4.30 1.62 6.80
N VAL A 247 4.48 0.55 7.56
CA VAL A 247 3.43 -0.04 8.39
C VAL A 247 3.96 -0.40 9.76
N ASP A 248 3.22 -0.01 10.79
CA ASP A 248 3.29 -0.64 12.11
C ASP A 248 2.04 -1.46 12.38
N ALA A 249 2.25 -2.58 13.06
CA ALA A 249 1.21 -3.48 13.49
C ALA A 249 1.47 -3.94 14.93
N VAL A 250 0.39 -4.33 15.59
CA VAL A 250 0.37 -4.94 16.91
C VAL A 250 -0.42 -6.25 16.83
N GLU A 251 -0.24 -7.09 17.84
CA GLU A 251 -0.98 -8.34 17.98
C GLU A 251 -2.50 -8.10 17.97
N ALA A 252 -3.22 -8.97 17.27
CA ALA A 252 -4.67 -9.02 17.27
C ALA A 252 -5.14 -10.48 17.13
N PHE A 253 -6.35 -10.77 17.57
CA PHE A 253 -6.96 -12.10 17.51
C PHE A 253 -8.11 -12.14 16.51
N VAL A 254 -8.18 -13.21 15.72
CA VAL A 254 -9.27 -13.43 14.78
C VAL A 254 -10.29 -14.36 15.43
N LEU A 255 -11.56 -13.95 15.46
CA LEU A 255 -12.67 -14.77 15.94
C LEU A 255 -13.18 -15.66 14.78
N ARG A 256 -13.27 -16.98 15.01
CA ARG A 256 -13.75 -17.98 14.05
C ARG A 256 -14.65 -19.01 14.70
#